data_AF-A0A3B0ZTN3-F1
#
_entry.id   AF-A0A3B0ZTN3-F1
#
_cell.length_a   1.000
_cell.length_b   1.000
_cell.length_c   1.000
_cell.angle_alpha   90.00
_cell.angle_beta   90.00
_cell.angle_gamma   90.00
#
_symmetry.space_group_name_H-M   'P 1'
#
loop_
_entity.id
_entity.type
_entity.pdbx_description
1 polymer ?
#
loop_
_entity_poly.entity_id
_entity_poly.type
_entity_poly.pdbx_seq_one_letter_code
_entity_poly.pdbx_strand_id
1 'polypeptide(L)'
;MTMISLTTGIILGAISWAVVPLVSNEIEPFDSGLGFLIGQFVMTAGAVYFSLQKGSKTVLLYLLGIYIGINGYAYAVGTPGTRLWAGLLLVTSIALCVIPAISAGAGKIAGIFRRRRKNNIE
;
A
#
# COMPACT_ATOMS: atom_id res chain seq x y z
N MET A 1 17.34 1.03 -4.12
CA MET A 1 16.12 1.70 -4.64
C MET A 1 14.82 1.13 -4.08
N THR A 2 14.69 -0.19 -3.89
CA THR A 2 13.52 -0.84 -3.26
C THR A 2 13.27 -0.40 -1.81
N MET A 3 14.33 -0.16 -1.03
CA MET A 3 14.19 0.40 0.32
C MET A 3 13.64 1.82 0.30
N ILE A 4 14.07 2.64 -0.65
CA ILE A 4 13.60 4.03 -0.80
C ILE A 4 12.08 4.04 -1.06
N SER A 5 11.59 3.22 -1.99
CA SER A 5 10.14 3.15 -2.25
C SER A 5 9.33 2.70 -1.04
N LEU A 6 9.83 1.72 -0.29
CA LEU A 6 9.16 1.25 0.93
C LEU A 6 9.11 2.36 1.99
N THR A 7 10.25 2.98 2.30
CA THR A 7 10.33 4.07 3.28
C THR A 7 9.49 5.29 2.87
N THR A 8 9.55 5.69 1.60
CA THR A 8 8.69 6.76 1.08
C THR A 8 7.21 6.40 1.20
N GLY A 9 6.85 5.15 0.94
CA GLY A 9 5.49 4.65 1.17
C GLY A 9 5.04 4.80 2.62
N ILE A 10 5.86 4.34 3.58
CA ILE A 10 5.56 4.44 5.02
C ILE A 10 5.33 5.91 5.42
N ILE A 11 6.22 6.80 5.01
CA ILE A 11 6.13 8.22 5.35
C ILE A 11 4.87 8.84 4.72
N LEU A 12 4.63 8.62 3.43
CA LEU A 12 3.47 9.20 2.75
C LEU A 12 2.14 8.60 3.22
N GLY A 13 2.11 7.33 3.62
CA GLY A 13 0.94 6.70 4.24
C GLY A 13 0.62 7.25 5.62
N ALA A 14 1.63 7.60 6.42
CA ALA A 14 1.39 8.29 7.70
C ALA A 14 0.94 9.75 7.46
N ILE A 15 1.57 10.46 6.52
CA ILE A 15 1.22 11.85 6.19
C ILE A 15 -0.20 11.94 5.62
N SER A 16 -0.61 11.00 4.78
CA SER A 16 -1.96 11.00 4.20
C SER A 16 -3.07 10.91 5.24
N TRP A 17 -2.77 10.37 6.42
CA TRP A 17 -3.67 10.39 7.57
C TRP A 17 -3.51 11.69 8.37
N ALA A 18 -2.28 12.10 8.65
CA ALA A 18 -1.99 13.28 9.47
C ALA A 18 -2.47 14.60 8.85
N VAL A 19 -2.65 14.65 7.53
CA VAL A 19 -3.14 15.84 6.82
C VAL A 19 -4.64 16.05 6.98
N VAL A 20 -5.41 15.02 7.34
CA VAL A 20 -6.88 15.07 7.39
C VAL A 20 -7.42 16.11 8.38
N PRO A 21 -6.96 16.17 9.63
CA PRO A 21 -7.45 17.20 10.57
C PRO A 21 -7.16 18.63 10.12
N LEU A 22 -6.14 18.82 9.27
CA LEU A 22 -5.75 20.15 8.77
C LEU A 22 -6.70 20.67 7.69
N VAL A 23 -7.48 19.79 7.05
CA VAL A 23 -8.27 20.13 5.86
C VAL A 23 -9.77 19.88 6.05
N SER A 24 -10.17 19.02 6.99
CA SER A 24 -11.58 18.68 7.21
C SER A 24 -12.11 18.88 8.63
N ASN A 25 -11.28 19.27 9.60
CA ASN A 25 -11.61 19.27 11.05
C ASN A 25 -12.01 17.90 11.62
N GLU A 26 -11.96 16.83 10.80
CA GLU A 26 -12.22 15.46 11.24
C GLU A 26 -10.92 14.76 11.61
N ILE A 27 -10.99 13.81 12.54
CA ILE A 27 -9.83 13.02 12.96
C ILE A 27 -9.56 11.90 11.94
N GLU A 28 -10.62 11.33 11.37
CA GLU A 28 -10.55 10.12 10.56
C GLU A 28 -10.73 10.46 9.07
N PRO A 29 -9.83 10.00 8.18
CA PRO A 29 -9.92 10.28 6.75
C PRO A 29 -11.26 9.87 6.14
N PHE A 30 -11.87 8.82 6.67
CA PHE A 30 -13.09 8.21 6.13
C PHE A 30 -14.37 8.97 6.53
N ASP A 31 -14.28 9.84 7.54
CA ASP A 31 -15.42 10.63 8.01
C ASP A 31 -15.60 11.92 7.19
N SER A 32 -14.62 12.27 6.35
CA SER A 32 -14.70 13.43 5.46
C SER A 32 -14.34 13.09 4.03
N GLY A 33 -15.21 13.46 3.07
CA GLY A 33 -14.91 13.34 1.65
C GLY A 33 -13.66 14.15 1.24
N LEU A 34 -13.46 15.34 1.81
CA LEU A 34 -12.29 16.17 1.51
C LEU A 34 -11.01 15.59 2.11
N GLY A 35 -11.06 15.15 3.37
CA GLY A 35 -9.96 14.47 4.05
C GLY A 35 -9.52 13.21 3.30
N PHE A 36 -10.48 12.37 2.90
CA PHE A 36 -10.23 11.19 2.09
C PHE A 36 -9.55 11.52 0.76
N LEU A 37 -10.08 12.49 0.01
CA LEU A 37 -9.53 12.87 -1.30
C LEU A 37 -8.09 13.37 -1.19
N ILE A 38 -7.79 14.20 -0.19
CA ILE A 38 -6.44 14.74 0.02
C ILE A 38 -5.47 13.63 0.46
N GLY A 39 -5.89 12.75 1.36
CA GLY A 39 -5.11 11.58 1.75
C GLY A 39 -4.78 10.71 0.53
N GLN A 40 -5.77 10.43 -0.32
CA GLN A 40 -5.58 9.65 -1.54
C GLN A 40 -4.66 10.34 -2.54
N PHE A 41 -4.76 11.66 -2.67
CA PHE A 41 -3.89 12.44 -3.56
C PHE A 41 -2.42 12.32 -3.16
N VAL A 42 -2.12 12.47 -1.86
CA VAL A 42 -0.75 12.33 -1.31
C VAL A 42 -0.13 10.98 -1.66
N MET A 43 -0.91 9.90 -1.51
CA MET A 43 -0.45 8.53 -1.78
C MET A 43 -0.35 8.24 -3.29
N THR A 44 -1.28 8.77 -4.07
CA THR A 44 -1.31 8.54 -5.52
C THR A 44 -0.12 9.22 -6.21
N ALA A 45 0.29 10.41 -5.77
CA ALA A 45 1.44 11.11 -6.34
C ALA A 45 2.73 10.27 -6.29
N GLY A 46 3.00 9.64 -5.15
CA GLY A 46 4.15 8.73 -5.01
C GLY A 46 3.99 7.45 -5.84
N ALA A 47 2.79 6.88 -5.92
CA ALA A 47 2.52 5.69 -6.74
C ALA A 47 2.79 5.98 -8.22
N VAL A 48 2.31 7.10 -8.73
CA VAL A 48 2.54 7.55 -10.10
C VAL A 48 4.04 7.71 -10.37
N TYR A 49 4.76 8.43 -9.50
CA TYR A 49 6.20 8.61 -9.63
C TYR A 49 6.97 7.28 -9.73
N PHE A 50 6.72 6.34 -8.82
CA PHE A 50 7.41 5.04 -8.84
C PHE A 50 6.97 4.16 -10.01
N SER A 51 5.71 4.27 -10.45
CA SER A 51 5.20 3.49 -11.59
C SER A 51 5.86 3.87 -12.90
N LEU A 52 6.08 5.17 -13.12
CA LEU A 52 6.67 5.70 -14.36
C LEU A 52 8.17 5.42 -14.46
N GLN A 53 8.88 5.34 -13.33
CA GLN A 53 10.34 5.38 -13.31
C GLN A 53 11.02 4.06 -12.89
N LYS A 54 10.33 3.16 -12.19
CA LYS A 54 11.02 2.08 -11.42
C LYS A 54 10.41 0.67 -11.54
N GLY A 55 9.33 0.50 -12.30
CA GLY A 55 8.71 -0.80 -12.57
C GLY A 55 7.88 -1.38 -11.41
N SER A 56 7.16 -2.47 -11.69
CA SER A 56 6.07 -2.99 -10.85
C SER A 56 6.47 -3.44 -9.44
N LYS A 57 7.68 -3.98 -9.25
CA LYS A 57 8.17 -4.38 -7.91
C LYS A 57 8.32 -3.19 -6.97
N THR A 58 8.82 -2.07 -7.48
CA THR A 58 9.02 -0.85 -6.69
C THR A 58 7.69 -0.22 -6.30
N VAL A 59 6.69 -0.27 -7.20
CA VAL A 59 5.32 0.15 -6.90
C VAL A 59 4.70 -0.73 -5.82
N LEU A 60 4.83 -2.05 -5.90
CA LEU A 60 4.31 -2.96 -4.87
C LEU A 60 4.90 -2.68 -3.48
N LEU A 61 6.22 -2.44 -3.41
CA LEU A 61 6.87 -2.08 -2.14
C LEU A 61 6.43 -0.71 -1.64
N TYR A 62 6.21 0.25 -2.54
CA TYR A 62 5.65 1.55 -2.18
C TYR A 62 4.24 1.43 -1.59
N LEU A 63 3.36 0.67 -2.26
CA LEU A 63 1.99 0.40 -1.80
C LEU A 63 1.99 -0.32 -0.45
N LEU A 64 2.85 -1.34 -0.27
CA LEU A 64 3.03 -2.00 1.01
C LEU A 64 3.45 -1.00 2.10
N GLY A 65 4.39 -0.11 1.78
CA GLY A 65 4.83 0.95 2.67
C GLY A 65 3.68 1.88 3.08
N ILE A 66 2.86 2.33 2.11
CA ILE A 66 1.67 3.16 2.39
C ILE A 66 0.80 2.50 3.45
N TYR A 67 0.46 1.23 3.25
CA TYR A 67 -0.41 0.52 4.16
C TYR A 67 0.22 0.35 5.54
N ILE A 68 1.53 0.07 5.64
CA ILE A 68 2.24 0.06 6.93
C ILE A 68 2.16 1.43 7.61
N GLY A 69 2.39 2.51 6.87
CA GLY A 69 2.35 3.88 7.40
C GLY A 69 0.97 4.29 7.91
N ILE A 70 -0.07 4.04 7.12
CA ILE A 70 -1.47 4.29 7.49
C ILE A 70 -1.84 3.50 8.74
N ASN A 71 -1.61 2.19 8.75
CA ASN A 71 -1.96 1.34 9.90
C ASN A 71 -1.17 1.74 11.15
N GLY A 72 0.12 2.02 10.99
CA GLY A 72 0.99 2.46 12.08
C GLY A 72 0.51 3.78 12.68
N TYR A 73 0.14 4.75 11.85
CA TYR A 73 -0.39 6.04 12.31
C TYR A 73 -1.74 5.87 13.02
N ALA A 74 -2.69 5.16 12.40
CA ALA A 74 -4.01 4.90 12.97
C ALA A 74 -3.93 4.17 14.33
N TYR A 75 -2.99 3.24 14.47
CA TYR A 75 -2.78 2.52 15.73
C TYR A 75 -2.10 3.38 16.81
N ALA A 76 -1.03 4.09 16.45
CA ALA A 76 -0.17 4.80 17.40
C ALA A 76 -0.73 6.15 17.84
N VAL A 77 -1.35 6.90 16.92
CA VAL A 77 -1.79 8.30 17.13
C VAL A 77 -3.32 8.42 17.17
N GLY A 78 -4.02 7.40 16.69
CA GLY A 78 -5.48 7.40 16.62
C GLY A 78 -6.20 7.31 17.98
N THR A 79 -7.44 7.76 18.00
CA THR A 79 -8.37 7.56 19.11
C THR A 79 -8.74 6.07 19.24
N PRO A 80 -9.39 5.64 20.34
CA PRO A 80 -9.89 4.26 20.44
C PRO A 80 -10.77 3.83 19.26
N GLY A 81 -11.58 4.75 18.68
CA GLY A 81 -12.35 4.50 17.47
C GLY A 81 -11.46 4.30 16.24
N THR A 82 -10.45 5.15 16.08
CA THR A 82 -9.47 5.09 14.99
C THR A 82 -8.67 3.78 14.98
N ARG A 83 -8.45 3.17 16.15
CA ARG A 83 -7.78 1.86 16.24
C ARG A 83 -8.63 0.71 15.67
N LEU A 84 -9.97 0.82 15.66
CA LEU A 84 -10.82 -0.14 14.97
C LEU A 84 -10.62 -0.07 13.45
N TRP A 85 -10.41 1.14 12.92
CA TRP A 85 -10.06 1.32 11.50
C TRP A 85 -8.72 0.68 11.14
N ALA A 86 -7.75 0.63 12.04
CA ALA A 86 -6.50 -0.11 11.81
C ALA A 86 -6.77 -1.61 11.51
N GLY A 87 -7.78 -2.22 12.12
CA GLY A 87 -8.19 -3.59 11.80
C GLY A 87 -8.73 -3.72 10.37
N LEU A 88 -9.59 -2.79 9.94
CA LEU A 88 -10.13 -2.77 8.58
C LEU A 88 -9.04 -2.52 7.54
N LEU A 89 -8.16 -1.57 7.82
CA LEU A 89 -7.01 -1.22 6.99
C LEU A 89 -6.04 -2.39 6.85
N LEU A 90 -5.84 -3.18 7.90
CA LEU A 90 -5.04 -4.41 7.84
C LEU A 90 -5.63 -5.41 6.85
N VAL A 91 -6.95 -5.63 6.88
CA VAL A 91 -7.64 -6.51 5.92
C VAL A 91 -7.46 -6.01 4.48
N THR A 92 -7.65 -4.71 4.27
CA THR A 92 -7.42 -4.07 2.95
C THR A 92 -5.96 -4.23 2.49
N SER A 93 -5.00 -4.12 3.41
CA SER A 93 -3.57 -4.30 3.13
C SER A 93 -3.26 -5.72 2.67
N ILE A 94 -3.84 -6.72 3.33
CA ILE A 94 -3.70 -8.13 2.94
C ILE A 94 -4.28 -8.34 1.54
N ALA A 95 -5.49 -7.85 1.29
CA ALA A 95 -6.17 -8.01 0.02
C ALA A 95 -5.40 -7.37 -1.15
N LEU A 96 -4.83 -6.18 -0.94
CA LEU A 96 -4.24 -5.38 -2.02
C LEU A 96 -2.73 -5.56 -2.19
N CYS A 97 -2.01 -6.06 -1.18
CA CYS A 97 -0.56 -6.25 -1.26
C CYS A 97 -0.15 -7.72 -1.13
N VAL A 98 -0.73 -8.45 -0.19
CA VAL A 98 -0.31 -9.83 0.10
C VAL A 98 -0.87 -10.80 -0.93
N ILE A 99 -2.17 -10.75 -1.23
CA ILE A 99 -2.79 -11.65 -2.22
C ILE A 99 -2.12 -11.52 -3.60
N PRO A 100 -1.94 -10.31 -4.18
CA PRO A 100 -1.31 -10.17 -5.49
C PRO A 100 0.15 -10.64 -5.49
N ALA A 101 0.89 -10.42 -4.40
CA ALA A 101 2.27 -10.90 -4.28
C ALA A 101 2.34 -12.43 -4.28
N ILE A 102 1.45 -13.10 -3.55
CA ILE A 102 1.36 -14.57 -3.52
C ILE A 102 0.97 -15.10 -4.91
N SER A 103 -0.06 -14.53 -5.55
CA SER A 103 -0.49 -14.92 -6.90
C SER A 103 0.63 -14.76 -7.93
N ALA A 104 1.38 -13.66 -7.87
CA ALA A 104 2.52 -13.43 -8.75
C ALA A 104 3.65 -14.46 -8.51
N GLY A 105 3.89 -14.84 -7.26
CA GLY A 105 4.84 -15.90 -6.89
C GLY A 105 4.42 -17.27 -7.46
N ALA A 106 3.17 -17.66 -7.23
CA ALA A 106 2.61 -18.91 -7.74
C ALA A 106 2.67 -18.98 -9.27
N GLY A 107 2.32 -17.89 -9.98
CA GLY A 107 2.38 -17.82 -11.43
C GLY A 107 3.80 -18.01 -11.99
N LYS A 108 4.83 -17.46 -11.32
CA LYS A 108 6.24 -17.69 -11.71
C LYS A 108 6.65 -19.14 -11.54
N ILE A 109 6.28 -19.76 -10.42
CA ILE A 109 6.60 -21.17 -10.13
C ILE A 109 5.94 -22.07 -11.18
N ALA A 110 4.64 -21.88 -11.45
CA ALA A 110 3.92 -22.61 -12.49
C ALA A 110 4.56 -22.43 -13.88
N GLY A 111 5.00 -21.22 -14.20
CA GLY A 111 5.71 -20.93 -15.46
C GLY A 111 7.04 -21.67 -15.59
N ILE A 112 7.81 -21.82 -14.50
CA ILE A 112 9.06 -22.59 -14.49
C ILE A 112 8.77 -24.07 -14.76
N PHE A 113 7.79 -24.66 -14.08
CA PHE A 113 7.40 -26.06 -14.31
C PHE A 113 6.93 -26.29 -15.75
N ARG A 114 6.15 -25.36 -16.32
CA ARG A 114 5.68 -25.46 -17.72
C ARG A 114 6.84 -25.44 -18.72
N ARG A 115 7.84 -24.58 -18.53
CA ARG A 115 9.03 -24.53 -19.40
C ARG A 115 9.87 -25.79 -19.31
N ARG A 116 10.10 -26.30 -18.10
CA ARG A 116 10.82 -27.57 -17.89
C ARG A 116 10.13 -28.75 -18.55
N ARG A 117 8.79 -28.81 -18.47
CA ARG A 117 8.01 -29.86 -19.14
C ARG A 117 8.15 -29.79 -20.66
N LYS A 118 8.15 -28.59 -21.25
CA LYS A 118 8.31 -28.42 -22.71
C LYS A 118 9.69 -28.89 -23.20
N ASN A 119 10.76 -28.51 -22.49
CA ASN A 119 12.13 -28.88 -22.87
C ASN A 119 12.47 -30.37 -22.69
N ASN A 120 11.66 -31.15 -21.95
CA ASN A 120 11.84 -32.60 -21.80
C ASN A 120 11.09 -33.41 -22.88
N ILE A 121 10.31 -32.74 -23.73
CA ILE A 121 9.51 -33.36 -24.80
C ILE A 121 10.14 -33.10 -26.18
N GLU A 122 11.00 -32.08 -26.30
CA GLU A 122 11.87 -31.80 -27.46
C GLU A 122 13.21 -32.51 -27.28
#